data_AF-I1Q002-F1
#
_entry.id   AF-I1Q002-F1
#
_cell.length_a   1.000
_cell.length_b   1.000
_cell.length_c   1.000
_cell.angle_alpha   90.00
_cell.angle_beta   90.00
_cell.angle_gamma   90.00
#
_symmetry.space_group_name_H-M   'P 1'
#
loop_
_entity.id
_entity.type
_entity.pdbx_description
1 polymer ?
#
loop_
_entity_poly.entity_id
_entity_poly.type
_entity_poly.pdbx_seq_one_letter_code
_entity_poly.pdbx_strand_id
1 'polypeptide(L)'
;MGDGHEWKIVKIPPIVQELAANVPEPPSQYMVGEQDRPAITGSGMPEPIPVIDLSRLSASDDDDSAAELAKLHSALENWGLFLPGFLSEVMKVTRGFYELPLEEKQKYSNLANGNEFKHEGYGNDMVVSEKQILDWEITSLVLTRLAKLLGLREGYFVDMFDEDATTYARFNYYPRCLRPEDVLGLKPHSDGSVITIVSVDDAVSGLQVLRQGVWYDVPVVPNALLINMGDGMEIMSNGLLKSPVHRVVTNAERERVSVVMFYALDPEKELEPAPELVDDEKRPRQYAKMKIKDYLSGFYETFARGTRVINTVKMSE
;
A
#
# COMPACT_ATOMS: atom_id res chain seq x y z
N MET A 1 2.54 10.21 -30.86
CA MET A 1 3.33 11.38 -30.46
C MET A 1 2.35 12.45 -30.03
N GLY A 2 2.00 12.47 -28.74
CA GLY A 2 1.13 13.48 -28.13
C GLY A 2 1.97 14.23 -27.11
N ASP A 3 1.81 15.54 -27.05
CA ASP A 3 2.68 16.51 -26.39
C ASP A 3 3.13 16.08 -24.99
N GLY A 4 4.44 15.88 -24.85
CA GLY A 4 5.08 15.70 -23.56
C GLY A 4 5.01 17.01 -22.79
N HIS A 5 4.27 17.01 -21.68
CA HIS A 5 4.47 18.03 -20.66
C HIS A 5 5.90 17.95 -20.15
N GLU A 6 6.77 18.82 -20.66
CA GLU A 6 8.13 18.97 -20.17
C GLU A 6 8.07 19.56 -18.75
N TRP A 7 8.27 18.72 -17.75
CA TRP A 7 8.27 19.16 -16.35
C TRP A 7 9.41 20.16 -16.13
N LYS A 8 9.06 21.42 -15.86
CA LYS A 8 10.06 22.43 -15.50
C LYS A 8 10.48 22.22 -14.06
N ILE A 9 11.58 21.50 -13.85
CA ILE A 9 12.23 21.38 -12.55
C ILE A 9 12.65 22.79 -12.10
N VAL A 10 11.97 23.32 -11.09
CA VAL A 10 12.37 24.56 -10.41
C VAL A 10 13.55 24.29 -9.47
N LYS A 11 14.16 25.35 -8.93
CA LYS A 11 15.31 25.25 -8.01
C LYS A 11 15.07 24.18 -6.94
N ILE A 12 15.87 23.12 -6.97
CA ILE A 12 15.81 22.01 -6.02
C ILE A 12 16.29 22.55 -4.65
N PRO A 13 15.47 22.46 -3.59
CA PRO A 13 15.90 22.88 -2.27
C PRO A 13 16.98 21.92 -1.71
N PRO A 14 17.80 22.35 -0.74
CA PRO A 14 18.75 21.46 -0.07
C PRO A 14 18.05 20.26 0.57
N ILE A 15 18.78 19.14 0.72
CA ILE A 15 18.24 17.90 1.29
C ILE A 15 17.80 18.14 2.74
N VAL A 16 16.60 17.68 3.12
CA VAL A 16 16.02 17.94 4.45
C VAL A 16 16.92 17.46 5.59
N GLN A 17 17.67 16.38 5.39
CA GLN A 17 18.66 15.89 6.36
C GLN A 17 19.76 16.92 6.66
N GLU A 18 20.28 17.63 5.65
CA GLU A 18 21.27 18.69 5.83
C GLU A 18 20.63 19.94 6.45
N LEU A 19 19.41 20.28 6.06
CA LEU A 19 18.68 21.41 6.64
C LEU A 19 18.41 21.19 8.14
N ALA A 20 17.94 20.01 8.51
CA ALA A 20 17.64 19.66 9.90
C ALA A 20 18.90 19.66 10.80
N ALA A 21 20.07 19.41 10.22
CA ALA A 21 21.34 19.45 10.95
C ALA A 21 21.89 20.87 11.15
N ASN A 22 21.62 21.79 10.20
CA ASN A 22 22.31 23.07 10.10
C ASN A 22 21.43 24.29 10.36
N VAL A 23 20.10 24.16 10.33
CA VAL A 23 19.17 25.28 10.44
C VAL A 23 18.20 25.04 11.61
N PRO A 24 18.07 25.99 12.56
CA PRO A 24 17.19 25.83 13.72
C PRO A 24 15.71 25.94 13.36
N GLU A 25 15.36 26.65 12.28
CA GLU A 25 13.98 26.82 11.83
C GLU A 25 13.76 26.28 10.40
N PRO A 26 12.65 25.58 10.12
CA PRO A 26 12.31 25.15 8.78
C PRO A 26 12.14 26.34 7.82
N PRO A 27 12.69 26.29 6.59
CA PRO A 27 12.40 27.31 5.58
C PRO A 27 10.91 27.43 5.26
N SER A 28 10.44 28.63 4.88
CA SER A 28 9.01 28.93 4.67
C SER A 28 8.30 27.99 3.68
N GLN A 29 9.02 27.41 2.71
CA GLN A 29 8.49 26.42 1.76
C GLN A 29 8.07 25.08 2.39
N TYR A 30 8.52 24.78 3.60
CA TYR A 30 8.13 23.60 4.38
C TYR A 30 7.05 23.92 5.42
N MET A 31 6.77 25.21 5.65
CA MET A 31 5.78 25.65 6.63
C MET A 31 4.37 25.42 6.10
N VAL A 32 3.57 24.69 6.87
CA VAL A 32 2.17 24.42 6.58
C VAL A 32 1.32 25.62 7.02
N GLY A 33 0.34 25.99 6.20
CA GLY A 33 -0.62 27.05 6.52
C GLY A 33 -1.38 26.75 7.81
N GLU A 34 -1.73 27.76 8.61
CA GLU A 34 -2.26 27.59 9.98
C GLU A 34 -3.44 26.63 10.08
N GLN A 35 -4.35 26.66 9.11
CA GLN A 35 -5.53 25.80 9.06
C GLN A 35 -5.22 24.32 8.76
N ASP A 36 -4.06 24.04 8.16
CA ASP A 36 -3.64 22.71 7.70
C ASP A 36 -2.53 22.12 8.59
N ARG A 37 -2.06 22.88 9.59
CA ARG A 37 -0.99 22.45 10.50
C ARG A 37 -1.39 21.16 11.21
N PRO A 38 -0.49 20.16 11.29
CA PRO A 38 -0.79 18.93 12.01
C PRO A 38 -0.93 19.20 13.51
N ALA A 39 -1.92 18.59 14.14
CA ALA A 39 -1.88 18.39 15.58
C ALA A 39 -0.66 17.52 15.93
N ILE A 40 0.07 17.88 16.98
CA ILE A 40 1.29 17.17 17.43
C ILE A 40 1.00 15.68 17.69
N THR A 41 -0.21 15.37 18.14
CA THR A 41 -0.75 14.03 18.28
C THR A 41 -2.07 13.95 17.53
N GLY A 42 -2.28 12.87 16.79
CA GLY A 42 -3.59 12.56 16.21
C GLY A 42 -4.58 12.17 17.29
N SER A 43 -5.84 12.00 16.92
CA SER A 43 -6.78 11.32 17.81
C SER A 43 -6.35 9.87 17.96
N GLY A 44 -6.48 9.32 19.18
CA GLY A 44 -6.38 7.88 19.38
C GLY A 44 -7.39 7.17 18.49
N MET A 45 -6.99 6.03 17.93
CA MET A 45 -7.88 5.24 17.08
C MET A 45 -9.15 4.86 17.87
N PRO A 46 -10.37 5.15 17.37
CA PRO A 46 -11.62 4.84 18.07
C PRO A 46 -11.83 3.33 18.22
N GLU A 47 -11.27 2.57 17.28
CA GLU A 47 -11.17 1.11 17.31
C GLU A 47 -9.77 0.73 16.83
N PRO A 48 -9.14 -0.33 17.37
CA PRO A 48 -7.82 -0.76 16.92
C PRO A 48 -7.84 -1.12 15.44
N ILE A 49 -6.73 -0.86 14.73
CA ILE A 49 -6.58 -1.34 13.35
C ILE A 49 -6.79 -2.85 13.34
N PRO A 50 -7.68 -3.38 12.48
CA PRO A 50 -7.90 -4.80 12.42
C PRO A 50 -6.62 -5.57 12.11
N VAL A 51 -6.34 -6.56 12.95
CA VAL A 51 -5.22 -7.47 12.78
C VAL A 51 -5.72 -8.72 12.07
N ILE A 52 -5.35 -8.97 10.81
CA ILE A 52 -5.81 -10.08 9.97
C ILE A 52 -4.79 -11.22 9.98
N ASP A 53 -5.22 -12.42 10.35
CA ASP A 53 -4.39 -13.61 10.29
C ASP A 53 -4.34 -14.19 8.86
N LEU A 54 -3.25 -13.91 8.15
CA LEU A 54 -3.07 -14.39 6.77
C LEU A 54 -3.02 -15.91 6.67
N SER A 55 -2.64 -16.63 7.73
CA SER A 55 -2.60 -18.11 7.72
C SER A 55 -4.00 -18.72 7.72
N ARG A 56 -4.96 -18.05 8.38
CA ARG A 56 -6.37 -18.45 8.34
C ARG A 56 -7.01 -18.16 7.00
N LEU A 57 -6.53 -17.12 6.30
CA LEU A 57 -6.96 -16.86 4.93
C LEU A 57 -6.43 -17.91 3.95
N SER A 58 -5.29 -18.55 4.18
CA SER A 58 -4.74 -19.58 3.27
C SER A 58 -5.26 -20.99 3.56
N ALA A 59 -5.92 -21.22 4.71
CA ALA A 59 -6.56 -22.49 5.04
C ALA A 59 -7.78 -22.81 4.14
N SER A 60 -8.06 -24.11 3.97
CA SER A 60 -9.24 -24.61 3.24
C SER A 60 -10.51 -23.98 3.79
N ASP A 61 -11.49 -23.67 2.92
CA ASP A 61 -12.77 -23.00 3.22
C ASP A 61 -13.57 -23.64 4.39
N ASP A 62 -13.11 -23.41 5.61
CA ASP A 62 -13.73 -23.78 6.87
C ASP A 62 -14.30 -22.54 7.58
N ASP A 63 -15.03 -22.75 8.68
CA ASP A 63 -15.69 -21.66 9.42
C ASP A 63 -14.68 -20.60 9.94
N ASP A 64 -13.42 -20.99 10.19
CA ASP A 64 -12.36 -20.09 10.64
C ASP A 64 -11.87 -19.18 9.51
N SER A 65 -11.73 -19.70 8.29
CA SER A 65 -11.38 -18.93 7.09
C SER A 65 -12.47 -17.91 6.73
N ALA A 66 -13.75 -18.30 6.82
CA ALA A 66 -14.88 -17.42 6.57
C ALA A 66 -14.97 -16.25 7.57
N ALA A 67 -14.71 -16.52 8.85
CA ALA A 67 -14.70 -15.50 9.90
C ALA A 67 -13.56 -14.49 9.70
N GLU A 68 -12.35 -14.95 9.35
CA GLU A 68 -11.22 -14.05 9.10
C GLU A 68 -11.42 -13.23 7.81
N LEU A 69 -12.08 -13.81 6.79
CA LEU A 69 -12.47 -13.09 5.57
C LEU A 69 -13.49 -11.97 5.86
N ALA A 70 -14.48 -12.22 6.72
CA ALA A 70 -15.44 -11.19 7.14
C ALA A 70 -14.77 -10.04 7.90
N LYS A 71 -13.77 -10.35 8.73
CA LYS A 71 -12.95 -9.36 9.43
C LYS A 71 -12.10 -8.54 8.47
N LEU A 72 -11.51 -9.18 7.45
CA LEU A 72 -10.81 -8.51 6.36
C LEU A 72 -11.75 -7.55 5.61
N HIS A 73 -12.96 -8.00 5.25
CA HIS A 73 -13.99 -7.15 4.62
C HIS A 73 -14.27 -5.90 5.43
N SER A 74 -14.57 -6.07 6.73
CA SER A 74 -14.82 -4.95 7.63
C SER A 74 -13.63 -3.99 7.71
N ALA A 75 -12.39 -4.51 7.77
CA ALA A 75 -11.19 -3.67 7.80
C ALA A 75 -11.05 -2.80 6.54
N LEU A 76 -11.25 -3.39 5.36
CA LEU A 76 -11.05 -2.71 4.09
C LEU A 76 -12.18 -1.71 3.80
N GLU A 77 -13.41 -2.05 4.13
CA GLU A 77 -14.57 -1.17 3.94
C GLU A 77 -14.50 0.04 4.87
N ASN A 78 -14.14 -0.18 6.14
CA ASN A 78 -14.17 0.87 7.15
C ASN A 78 -12.90 1.71 7.23
N TRP A 79 -11.75 1.11 6.93
CA TRP A 79 -10.42 1.71 7.14
C TRP A 79 -9.56 1.76 5.88
N GLY A 80 -9.73 0.84 4.94
CA GLY A 80 -8.84 0.71 3.77
C GLY A 80 -7.42 0.22 4.12
N LEU A 81 -7.19 -0.18 5.37
CA LEU A 81 -5.89 -0.63 5.89
C LEU A 81 -6.05 -1.71 6.97
N PHE A 82 -5.04 -2.56 7.11
CA PHE A 82 -5.00 -3.61 8.14
C PHE A 82 -3.56 -4.02 8.48
N LEU A 83 -3.41 -4.67 9.64
CA LEU A 83 -2.15 -5.26 10.09
C LEU A 83 -2.23 -6.80 9.98
N PRO A 84 -1.20 -7.50 9.53
CA PRO A 84 -1.17 -8.96 9.50
C PRO A 84 -0.72 -9.53 10.86
N GLY A 85 -1.49 -10.47 11.42
CA GLY A 85 -1.41 -10.85 12.84
C GLY A 85 -0.35 -11.87 13.26
N PHE A 86 0.23 -12.61 12.32
CA PHE A 86 1.11 -13.74 12.65
C PHE A 86 2.59 -13.48 12.32
N LEU A 87 2.94 -12.27 11.83
CA LEU A 87 4.29 -12.05 11.30
C LEU A 87 5.40 -12.18 12.35
N SER A 88 5.24 -11.84 13.64
CA SER A 88 6.43 -11.81 14.52
C SER A 88 7.07 -13.18 14.76
N GLU A 89 6.28 -14.21 15.11
CA GLU A 89 6.82 -15.56 15.38
C GLU A 89 7.05 -16.34 14.08
N VAL A 90 6.20 -16.17 13.07
CA VAL A 90 6.46 -16.73 11.73
C VAL A 90 7.70 -16.11 11.13
N MET A 91 7.86 -14.79 11.11
CA MET A 91 9.06 -14.19 10.54
C MET A 91 10.30 -14.61 11.29
N LYS A 92 10.22 -14.89 12.58
CA LYS A 92 11.34 -15.44 13.36
C LYS A 92 11.66 -16.89 12.94
N VAL A 93 10.66 -17.75 12.84
CA VAL A 93 10.82 -19.16 12.41
C VAL A 93 11.23 -19.24 10.93
N THR A 94 10.55 -18.51 10.06
CA THR A 94 10.85 -18.32 8.64
C THR A 94 12.25 -17.76 8.46
N ARG A 95 12.64 -16.68 9.14
CA ARG A 95 14.02 -16.17 9.08
C ARG A 95 15.01 -17.24 9.53
N GLY A 96 14.74 -17.94 10.63
CA GLY A 96 15.57 -19.05 11.10
C GLY A 96 15.70 -20.17 10.06
N PHE A 97 14.62 -20.51 9.35
CA PHE A 97 14.65 -21.48 8.25
C PHE A 97 15.46 -20.96 7.04
N TYR A 98 15.28 -19.70 6.64
CA TYR A 98 15.99 -19.11 5.51
C TYR A 98 17.48 -18.82 5.80
N GLU A 99 17.86 -18.67 7.07
CA GLU A 99 19.25 -18.58 7.54
C GLU A 99 19.98 -19.95 7.52
N LEU A 100 19.26 -21.07 7.39
CA LEU A 100 19.89 -22.38 7.20
C LEU A 100 20.71 -22.44 5.89
N PRO A 101 21.77 -23.27 5.85
CA PRO A 101 22.50 -23.55 4.62
C PRO A 101 21.57 -24.00 3.49
N LEU A 102 21.91 -23.65 2.24
CA LEU A 102 21.08 -23.99 1.08
C LEU A 102 20.77 -25.50 1.01
N GLU A 103 21.74 -26.35 1.35
CA GLU A 103 21.61 -27.81 1.39
C GLU A 103 20.52 -28.28 2.36
N GLU A 104 20.34 -27.59 3.50
CA GLU A 104 19.31 -27.91 4.49
C GLU A 104 17.92 -27.48 4.00
N LYS A 105 17.82 -26.33 3.34
CA LYS A 105 16.57 -25.84 2.75
C LYS A 105 16.12 -26.70 1.56
N GLN A 106 17.06 -27.16 0.74
CA GLN A 106 16.80 -28.03 -0.41
C GLN A 106 16.24 -29.42 -0.04
N LYS A 107 16.42 -29.90 1.20
CA LYS A 107 15.77 -31.13 1.68
C LYS A 107 14.24 -31.06 1.64
N TYR A 108 13.71 -29.85 1.70
CA TYR A 108 12.28 -29.59 1.67
C TYR A 108 11.81 -29.09 0.30
N SER A 109 12.63 -29.24 -0.75
CA SER A 109 12.36 -28.68 -2.09
C SER A 109 10.97 -29.04 -2.64
N ASN A 110 10.25 -28.05 -3.18
CA ASN A 110 9.03 -28.30 -3.95
C ASN A 110 9.31 -28.84 -5.36
N LEU A 111 10.60 -28.91 -5.76
CA LEU A 111 11.08 -29.56 -6.97
C LEU A 111 11.83 -30.84 -6.60
N ALA A 112 11.17 -31.99 -6.69
CA ALA A 112 11.76 -33.29 -6.43
C ALA A 112 12.60 -33.75 -7.62
N ASN A 113 13.83 -34.19 -7.35
CA ASN A 113 14.77 -34.74 -8.35
C ASN A 113 15.01 -33.84 -9.59
N GLY A 114 14.75 -32.53 -9.48
CA GLY A 114 14.98 -31.52 -10.52
C GLY A 114 13.88 -31.37 -11.57
N ASN A 115 12.93 -32.30 -11.68
CA ASN A 115 11.94 -32.32 -12.77
C ASN A 115 10.49 -32.55 -12.32
N GLU A 116 10.24 -32.87 -11.04
CA GLU A 116 8.92 -33.23 -10.55
C GLU A 116 8.46 -32.19 -9.53
N PHE A 117 7.50 -31.35 -9.93
CA PHE A 117 6.93 -30.32 -9.07
C PHE A 117 5.96 -30.94 -8.05
N LYS A 118 6.04 -30.49 -6.80
CA LYS A 118 5.12 -30.79 -5.72
C LYS A 118 4.50 -29.48 -5.24
N HIS A 119 3.21 -29.51 -4.92
CA HIS A 119 2.49 -28.35 -4.40
C HIS A 119 2.98 -27.88 -3.01
N GLU A 120 3.76 -28.70 -2.31
CA GLU A 120 4.30 -28.40 -0.98
C GLU A 120 5.83 -28.48 -0.99
N GLY A 121 6.50 -27.50 -0.37
CA GLY A 121 7.95 -27.48 -0.19
C GLY A 121 8.60 -26.09 -0.39
N TYR A 122 9.92 -26.04 -0.28
CA TYR A 122 10.78 -24.87 -0.47
C TYR A 122 11.15 -24.70 -1.96
N GLY A 123 10.70 -23.62 -2.59
CA GLY A 123 11.04 -23.25 -3.97
C GLY A 123 9.97 -22.35 -4.58
N ASN A 124 10.12 -21.98 -5.85
CA ASN A 124 9.14 -21.12 -6.54
C ASN A 124 7.95 -21.94 -7.05
N ASP A 125 6.85 -21.27 -7.37
CA ASP A 125 5.72 -21.88 -8.09
C ASP A 125 6.13 -22.58 -9.38
N MET A 126 5.28 -23.50 -9.84
CA MET A 126 5.51 -24.25 -11.08
C MET A 126 5.70 -23.29 -12.25
N VAL A 127 6.91 -23.29 -12.80
CA VAL A 127 7.25 -22.52 -13.99
C VAL A 127 6.91 -23.34 -15.23
N VAL A 128 5.83 -22.96 -15.91
CA VAL A 128 5.35 -23.61 -17.14
C VAL A 128 5.83 -22.92 -18.41
N SER A 129 6.43 -21.73 -18.31
CA SER A 129 7.04 -21.05 -19.46
C SER A 129 8.27 -20.22 -19.07
N GLU A 130 9.21 -20.06 -20.00
CA GLU A 130 10.42 -19.23 -19.82
C GLU A 130 10.12 -17.74 -19.62
N LYS A 131 8.89 -17.30 -19.91
CA LYS A 131 8.44 -15.90 -19.76
C LYS A 131 7.57 -15.69 -18.52
N GLN A 132 7.43 -16.71 -17.68
CA GLN A 132 6.59 -16.62 -16.49
C GLN A 132 7.22 -15.72 -15.44
N ILE A 133 6.47 -14.72 -15.01
CA ILE A 133 6.80 -13.85 -13.89
C ILE A 133 6.51 -14.64 -12.61
N LEU A 134 7.43 -14.58 -11.64
CA LEU A 134 7.33 -15.31 -10.38
C LEU A 134 6.68 -14.44 -9.30
N ASP A 135 5.80 -15.04 -8.50
CA ASP A 135 5.02 -14.34 -7.49
C ASP A 135 5.85 -13.89 -6.28
N TRP A 136 5.45 -12.76 -5.69
CA TRP A 136 5.84 -12.32 -4.36
C TRP A 136 4.67 -12.61 -3.39
N GLU A 137 4.80 -13.72 -2.65
CA GLU A 137 3.70 -14.52 -2.06
C GLU A 137 2.63 -13.76 -1.26
N ILE A 138 2.98 -12.70 -0.51
CA ILE A 138 2.00 -11.97 0.33
C ILE A 138 1.03 -11.15 -0.53
N THR A 139 1.52 -10.52 -1.61
CA THR A 139 0.69 -9.66 -2.45
C THR A 139 -0.32 -10.48 -3.23
N SER A 140 0.13 -11.61 -3.83
CA SER A 140 -0.73 -12.53 -4.58
C SER A 140 -1.85 -13.09 -3.70
N LEU A 141 -1.52 -13.53 -2.47
CA LEU A 141 -2.50 -14.00 -1.49
C LEU A 141 -3.55 -12.93 -1.15
N VAL A 142 -3.12 -11.71 -0.82
CA VAL A 142 -4.05 -10.63 -0.45
C VAL A 142 -4.95 -10.28 -1.62
N LEU A 143 -4.40 -10.06 -2.81
CA LEU A 143 -5.17 -9.74 -4.02
C LEU A 143 -6.17 -10.86 -4.36
N THR A 144 -5.77 -12.11 -4.22
CA THR A 144 -6.64 -13.27 -4.45
C THR A 144 -7.84 -13.27 -3.50
N ARG A 145 -7.59 -13.00 -2.22
CA ARG A 145 -8.65 -12.94 -1.20
C ARG A 145 -9.55 -11.72 -1.36
N LEU A 146 -9.00 -10.58 -1.79
CA LEU A 146 -9.79 -9.40 -2.16
C LEU A 146 -10.74 -9.70 -3.32
N ALA A 147 -10.26 -10.40 -4.35
CA ALA A 147 -11.09 -10.78 -5.48
C ALA A 147 -12.24 -11.70 -5.04
N LYS A 148 -11.94 -12.75 -4.25
CA LYS A 148 -12.95 -13.65 -3.67
C LYS A 148 -14.00 -12.90 -2.86
N LEU A 149 -13.55 -11.98 -2.01
CA LEU A 149 -14.39 -11.16 -1.13
C LEU A 149 -15.36 -10.27 -1.90
N LEU A 150 -14.95 -9.79 -3.07
CA LEU A 150 -15.80 -9.01 -3.98
C LEU A 150 -16.66 -9.89 -4.92
N GLY A 151 -16.58 -11.21 -4.80
CA GLY A 151 -17.32 -12.14 -5.68
C GLY A 151 -16.74 -12.24 -7.09
N LEU A 152 -15.48 -11.83 -7.28
CA LEU A 152 -14.75 -11.95 -8.54
C LEU A 152 -14.03 -13.31 -8.63
N ARG A 153 -13.55 -13.67 -9.83
CA ARG A 153 -12.57 -14.76 -9.97
C ARG A 153 -11.37 -14.46 -9.06
N GLU A 154 -10.93 -15.46 -8.30
CA GLU A 154 -9.78 -15.36 -7.39
C GLU A 154 -8.54 -14.72 -8.05
N GLY A 155 -8.23 -15.05 -9.30
CA GLY A 155 -7.10 -14.44 -10.03
C GLY A 155 -7.32 -13.01 -10.54
N TYR A 156 -8.52 -12.41 -10.43
CA TYR A 156 -8.88 -11.17 -11.15
C TYR A 156 -7.88 -10.04 -10.93
N PHE A 157 -7.55 -9.72 -9.67
CA PHE A 157 -6.61 -8.63 -9.38
C PHE A 157 -5.15 -9.01 -9.62
N VAL A 158 -4.79 -10.29 -9.50
CA VAL A 158 -3.43 -10.78 -9.77
C VAL A 158 -3.14 -10.69 -11.27
N ASP A 159 -4.10 -11.10 -12.10
CA ASP A 159 -4.04 -11.07 -13.56
C ASP A 159 -3.83 -9.65 -14.14
N MET A 160 -4.08 -8.59 -13.33
CA MET A 160 -3.85 -7.21 -13.74
C MET A 160 -2.36 -6.85 -13.79
N PHE A 161 -1.51 -7.55 -13.05
CA PHE A 161 -0.06 -7.35 -13.01
C PHE A 161 0.63 -8.28 -14.02
N ASP A 162 1.10 -7.73 -15.13
CA ASP A 162 1.93 -8.43 -16.11
C ASP A 162 3.39 -7.95 -16.03
N GLU A 163 4.19 -8.27 -17.06
CA GLU A 163 5.63 -7.99 -17.08
C GLU A 163 5.96 -6.50 -17.09
N ASP A 164 5.02 -5.69 -17.57
CA ASP A 164 5.14 -4.23 -17.67
C ASP A 164 4.56 -3.52 -16.42
N ALA A 165 3.96 -4.28 -15.49
CA ALA A 165 3.49 -3.73 -14.22
C ALA A 165 4.66 -3.18 -13.39
N THR A 166 4.47 -1.97 -12.85
CA THR A 166 5.54 -1.26 -12.16
C THR A 166 5.52 -1.54 -10.67
N THR A 167 6.54 -2.22 -10.16
CA THR A 167 6.78 -2.38 -8.72
C THR A 167 8.05 -1.65 -8.30
N TYR A 168 7.98 -0.82 -7.26
CA TYR A 168 9.16 -0.12 -6.75
C TYR A 168 9.12 0.09 -5.24
N ALA A 169 10.32 0.13 -4.66
CA ALA A 169 10.54 0.43 -3.26
C ALA A 169 10.87 1.92 -3.06
N ARG A 170 10.33 2.52 -2.02
CA ARG A 170 10.70 3.85 -1.53
C ARG A 170 11.19 3.75 -0.10
N PHE A 171 12.43 4.18 0.11
CA PHE A 171 13.05 4.30 1.42
C PHE A 171 12.83 5.73 1.89
N ASN A 172 12.05 5.91 2.95
CA ASN A 172 11.82 7.23 3.53
C ASN A 172 12.66 7.40 4.78
N TYR A 173 13.30 8.56 4.88
CA TYR A 173 14.00 9.03 6.06
C TYR A 173 13.43 10.38 6.45
N TYR A 174 12.86 10.47 7.65
CA TYR A 174 12.30 11.69 8.20
C TYR A 174 13.19 12.13 9.36
N PRO A 175 14.02 13.18 9.19
CA PRO A 175 14.87 13.67 10.27
C PRO A 175 14.03 14.28 11.39
N ARG A 176 14.65 14.36 12.56
CA ARG A 176 14.15 15.13 13.70
C ARG A 176 13.87 16.58 13.28
N CYS A 177 12.72 17.12 13.67
CA CYS A 177 12.33 18.50 13.41
C CYS A 177 11.98 19.22 14.70
N LEU A 178 12.56 20.40 14.94
CA LEU A 178 12.33 21.18 16.17
C LEU A 178 10.97 21.91 16.21
N ARG A 179 10.26 21.98 15.08
CA ARG A 179 8.92 22.58 14.95
C ARG A 179 7.97 21.61 14.25
N PRO A 180 7.72 20.43 14.82
CA PRO A 180 6.93 19.38 14.17
C PRO A 180 5.46 19.77 13.93
N GLU A 181 4.94 20.74 14.67
CA GLU A 181 3.61 21.34 14.50
C GLU A 181 3.46 22.20 13.24
N ASP A 182 4.58 22.65 12.67
CA ASP A 182 4.58 23.58 11.53
C ASP A 182 4.91 22.90 10.20
N VAL A 183 5.34 21.64 10.22
CA VAL A 183 5.80 20.91 9.03
C VAL A 183 5.17 19.53 8.92
N LEU A 184 5.24 18.94 7.73
CA LEU A 184 4.87 17.54 7.50
C LEU A 184 6.07 16.78 6.95
N GLY A 185 6.25 15.54 7.40
CA GLY A 185 7.20 14.62 6.80
C GLY A 185 6.74 14.20 5.40
N LEU A 186 5.43 13.95 5.27
CA LEU A 186 4.77 13.70 3.99
C LEU A 186 3.35 14.28 4.05
N LYS A 187 2.98 15.08 3.05
CA LYS A 187 1.67 15.76 3.00
C LYS A 187 0.50 14.78 2.83
N PRO A 188 -0.76 15.18 3.14
CA PRO A 188 -1.95 14.39 2.88
C PRO A 188 -2.03 13.92 1.43
N HIS A 189 -2.19 12.62 1.23
CA HIS A 189 -2.34 12.00 -0.09
C HIS A 189 -3.01 10.62 0.03
N SER A 190 -3.47 10.09 -1.10
CA SER A 190 -3.72 8.67 -1.30
C SER A 190 -2.65 8.07 -2.23
N ASP A 191 -2.46 6.76 -2.19
CA ASP A 191 -1.46 6.11 -3.03
C ASP A 191 -2.02 5.85 -4.43
N GLY A 192 -1.25 6.15 -5.48
CA GLY A 192 -1.65 5.84 -6.86
C GLY A 192 -1.48 4.37 -7.27
N SER A 193 -0.98 3.52 -6.36
CA SER A 193 -0.81 2.08 -6.56
C SER A 193 -2.16 1.34 -6.54
N VAL A 194 -2.12 0.02 -6.71
CA VAL A 194 -3.25 -0.87 -6.37
C VAL A 194 -3.18 -1.24 -4.89
N ILE A 195 -1.99 -1.65 -4.45
CA ILE A 195 -1.71 -2.01 -3.07
C ILE A 195 -0.32 -1.51 -2.69
N THR A 196 -0.19 -1.04 -1.47
CA THR A 196 1.08 -0.58 -0.88
C THR A 196 1.36 -1.38 0.38
N ILE A 197 2.58 -1.91 0.48
CA ILE A 197 3.06 -2.62 1.67
C ILE A 197 4.11 -1.77 2.36
N VAL A 198 3.87 -1.40 3.60
CA VAL A 198 4.72 -0.51 4.39
C VAL A 198 5.34 -1.28 5.55
N SER A 199 6.68 -1.33 5.59
CA SER A 199 7.40 -1.59 6.84
C SER A 199 7.59 -0.26 7.56
N VAL A 200 6.88 -0.10 8.68
CA VAL A 200 6.99 1.07 9.55
C VAL A 200 8.12 0.88 10.56
N ASP A 201 8.66 1.99 11.05
CA ASP A 201 9.62 2.01 12.16
C ASP A 201 9.05 1.29 13.40
N ASP A 202 9.83 0.40 14.02
CA ASP A 202 9.40 -0.40 15.17
C ASP A 202 9.27 0.42 16.47
N ALA A 203 9.79 1.66 16.50
CA ALA A 203 9.83 2.49 17.70
C ALA A 203 9.28 3.91 17.50
N VAL A 204 9.18 4.41 16.28
CA VAL A 204 8.83 5.81 16.00
C VAL A 204 7.54 5.93 15.18
N SER A 205 6.47 6.40 15.86
CA SER A 205 5.20 6.73 15.22
C SER A 205 5.33 7.94 14.28
N GLY A 206 4.31 8.16 13.45
CA GLY A 206 4.22 9.35 12.61
C GLY A 206 3.27 9.21 11.43
N LEU A 207 2.86 7.99 11.10
CA LEU A 207 1.85 7.78 10.07
C LEU A 207 0.46 8.09 10.64
N GLN A 208 -0.30 8.92 9.93
CA GLN A 208 -1.67 9.28 10.28
C GLN A 208 -2.61 9.01 9.10
N VAL A 209 -3.81 8.52 9.41
CA VAL A 209 -4.88 8.29 8.43
C VAL A 209 -6.06 9.23 8.70
N LEU A 210 -6.64 9.79 7.64
CA LEU A 210 -7.81 10.65 7.71
C LEU A 210 -9.08 9.81 7.59
N ARG A 211 -9.95 9.87 8.60
CA ARG A 211 -11.27 9.23 8.57
C ARG A 211 -12.31 10.21 9.09
N GLN A 212 -13.35 10.46 8.30
CA GLN A 212 -14.47 11.35 8.65
C GLN A 212 -14.02 12.75 9.11
N GLY A 213 -12.99 13.31 8.47
CA GLY A 213 -12.44 14.64 8.81
C GLY A 213 -11.49 14.66 10.01
N VAL A 214 -11.25 13.51 10.65
CA VAL A 214 -10.37 13.38 11.82
C VAL A 214 -9.12 12.59 11.43
N TRP A 215 -7.96 13.11 11.84
CA TRP A 215 -6.67 12.43 11.69
C TRP A 215 -6.42 11.50 12.87
N TYR A 216 -6.16 10.23 12.58
CA TYR A 216 -5.87 9.20 13.57
C TYR A 216 -4.44 8.69 13.42
N ASP A 217 -3.76 8.48 14.56
CA ASP A 217 -2.42 7.90 14.57
C ASP A 217 -2.49 6.39 14.27
N VAL A 218 -1.70 5.95 13.29
CA VAL A 218 -1.50 4.53 13.03
C VAL A 218 -0.54 3.97 14.09
N PRO A 219 -0.97 3.02 14.93
CA PRO A 219 -0.12 2.47 15.98
C PRO A 219 1.10 1.76 15.40
N VAL A 220 2.23 1.93 16.09
CA VAL A 220 3.44 1.15 15.83
C VAL A 220 3.23 -0.25 16.39
N VAL A 221 3.23 -1.25 15.51
CA VAL A 221 3.19 -2.66 15.87
C VAL A 221 4.50 -3.29 15.43
N PRO A 222 5.40 -3.65 16.37
CA PRO A 222 6.71 -4.18 16.04
C PRO A 222 6.63 -5.41 15.14
N ASN A 223 7.47 -5.47 14.11
CA ASN A 223 7.52 -6.54 13.11
C ASN A 223 6.23 -6.72 12.27
N ALA A 224 5.31 -5.74 12.27
CA ALA A 224 4.15 -5.78 11.39
C ALA A 224 4.41 -5.06 10.07
N LEU A 225 3.79 -5.55 9.01
CA LEU A 225 3.65 -4.83 7.75
C LEU A 225 2.30 -4.11 7.78
N LEU A 226 2.23 -2.85 7.35
CA LEU A 226 0.95 -2.20 7.12
C LEU A 226 0.59 -2.36 5.65
N ILE A 227 -0.60 -2.86 5.37
CA ILE A 227 -1.14 -2.94 4.01
C ILE A 227 -2.12 -1.79 3.81
N ASN A 228 -1.89 -1.01 2.75
CA ASN A 228 -2.70 0.13 2.35
C ASN A 228 -3.28 -0.13 0.94
N MET A 229 -4.57 0.11 0.75
CA MET A 229 -5.20 0.10 -0.57
C MET A 229 -4.88 1.39 -1.32
N GLY A 230 -4.48 1.27 -2.58
CA GLY A 230 -4.28 2.44 -3.43
C GLY A 230 -5.50 2.77 -4.28
N ASP A 231 -5.43 3.91 -4.95
CA ASP A 231 -6.48 4.44 -5.81
C ASP A 231 -6.83 3.48 -6.96
N GLY A 232 -5.86 2.71 -7.46
CA GLY A 232 -6.10 1.68 -8.46
C GLY A 232 -7.08 0.61 -7.98
N MET A 233 -6.95 0.17 -6.72
CA MET A 233 -7.88 -0.79 -6.12
C MET A 233 -9.25 -0.16 -5.86
N GLU A 234 -9.31 1.10 -5.40
CA GLU A 234 -10.58 1.80 -5.22
C GLU A 234 -11.35 1.91 -6.54
N ILE A 235 -10.67 2.28 -7.64
CA ILE A 235 -11.29 2.39 -8.96
C ILE A 235 -11.76 1.02 -9.46
N MET A 236 -10.90 -0.01 -9.45
CA MET A 236 -11.26 -1.36 -9.92
C MET A 236 -12.40 -1.99 -9.11
N SER A 237 -12.47 -1.71 -7.81
CA SER A 237 -13.54 -2.20 -6.93
C SER A 237 -14.84 -1.37 -7.01
N ASN A 238 -14.93 -0.41 -7.93
CA ASN A 238 -16.04 0.54 -8.04
C ASN A 238 -16.32 1.29 -6.72
N GLY A 239 -15.28 1.54 -5.94
CA GLY A 239 -15.34 2.27 -4.68
C GLY A 239 -15.69 1.42 -3.45
N LEU A 240 -15.77 0.10 -3.56
CA LEU A 240 -16.04 -0.78 -2.42
C LEU A 240 -14.86 -0.83 -1.45
N LEU A 241 -13.64 -0.90 -1.97
CA LEU A 241 -12.41 -0.86 -1.18
C LEU A 241 -11.88 0.58 -1.20
N LYS A 242 -11.73 1.20 -0.04
CA LYS A 242 -11.33 2.61 0.05
C LYS A 242 -9.82 2.77 0.02
N SER A 243 -9.36 3.73 -0.77
CA SER A 243 -8.00 4.27 -0.78
C SER A 243 -7.92 5.39 0.26
N PRO A 244 -7.31 5.14 1.43
CA PRO A 244 -7.33 6.09 2.53
C PRO A 244 -6.39 7.26 2.27
N VAL A 245 -6.86 8.46 2.62
CA VAL A 245 -6.00 9.65 2.68
C VAL A 245 -5.14 9.55 3.95
N HIS A 246 -3.84 9.63 3.80
CA HIS A 246 -2.88 9.51 4.88
C HIS A 246 -1.76 10.55 4.76
N ARG A 247 -1.04 10.79 5.87
CA ARG A 247 0.09 11.73 5.94
C ARG A 247 1.15 11.22 6.91
N VAL A 248 2.34 11.81 6.89
CA VAL A 248 3.38 11.55 7.88
C VAL A 248 3.72 12.83 8.62
N VAL A 249 3.56 12.84 9.94
CA VAL A 249 4.02 13.92 10.82
C VAL A 249 5.47 13.69 11.25
N THR A 250 6.18 14.77 11.58
CA THR A 250 7.54 14.70 12.13
C THR A 250 7.51 14.79 13.64
N ASN A 251 8.67 14.64 14.29
CA ASN A 251 8.80 14.82 15.74
C ASN A 251 10.15 15.46 16.09
N ALA A 252 10.24 16.02 17.30
CA ALA A 252 11.44 16.73 17.79
C ALA A 252 12.44 15.84 18.53
N GLU A 253 12.14 14.56 18.72
CA GLU A 253 12.93 13.65 19.55
C GLU A 253 13.87 12.78 18.71
N ARG A 254 13.38 12.15 17.64
CA ARG A 254 14.06 11.08 16.90
C ARG A 254 13.71 11.09 15.42
N GLU A 255 14.65 10.67 14.58
CA GLU A 255 14.38 10.35 13.20
C GLU A 255 13.43 9.14 13.06
N ARG A 256 12.71 9.08 11.95
CA ARG A 256 11.83 7.96 11.59
C ARG A 256 12.23 7.41 10.23
N VAL A 257 12.26 6.09 10.10
CA VAL A 257 12.45 5.42 8.81
C VAL A 257 11.23 4.59 8.40
N SER A 258 11.06 4.35 7.11
CA SER A 258 10.11 3.36 6.61
C SER A 258 10.51 2.88 5.23
N VAL A 259 10.21 1.63 4.91
CA VAL A 259 10.35 1.06 3.57
C VAL A 259 8.95 0.80 3.03
N VAL A 260 8.65 1.38 1.87
CA VAL A 260 7.33 1.30 1.23
C VAL A 260 7.47 0.61 -0.11
N MET A 261 6.74 -0.48 -0.33
CA MET A 261 6.64 -1.18 -1.61
C MET A 261 5.32 -0.80 -2.27
N PHE A 262 5.39 -0.22 -3.47
CA PHE A 262 4.23 0.13 -4.28
C PHE A 262 4.05 -0.91 -5.38
N TYR A 263 2.86 -1.49 -5.49
CA TYR A 263 2.47 -2.35 -6.60
C TYR A 263 1.51 -1.58 -7.50
N ALA A 264 2.04 -1.06 -8.60
CA ALA A 264 1.28 -0.32 -9.61
C ALA A 264 1.10 -1.17 -10.88
N LEU A 265 0.09 -0.80 -11.67
CA LEU A 265 -0.24 -1.47 -12.93
C LEU A 265 0.63 -0.96 -14.08
N ASP A 266 0.62 -1.68 -15.20
CA ASP A 266 1.23 -1.24 -16.46
C ASP A 266 0.66 0.14 -16.89
N PRO A 267 1.52 1.18 -17.05
CA PRO A 267 1.09 2.50 -17.49
C PRO A 267 0.28 2.54 -18.79
N GLU A 268 0.43 1.58 -19.70
CA GLU A 268 -0.31 1.55 -20.97
C GLU A 268 -1.71 0.91 -20.87
N LYS A 269 -2.00 0.18 -19.79
CA LYS A 269 -3.32 -0.41 -19.53
C LYS A 269 -4.37 0.64 -19.17
N GLU A 270 -5.62 0.22 -19.34
CA GLU A 270 -6.80 0.96 -18.89
C GLU A 270 -7.13 0.59 -17.44
N LEU A 271 -7.43 1.61 -16.64
CA LEU A 271 -7.95 1.51 -15.30
C LEU A 271 -9.43 1.88 -15.32
N GLU A 272 -10.27 0.95 -14.88
CA GLU A 272 -11.71 1.12 -14.77
C GLU A 272 -12.31 0.18 -13.73
N PRO A 273 -13.55 0.42 -13.27
CA PRO A 273 -14.27 -0.54 -12.44
C PRO A 273 -14.45 -1.91 -13.10
N ALA A 274 -14.27 -2.98 -12.32
CA ALA A 274 -14.54 -4.34 -12.75
C ALA A 274 -15.99 -4.45 -13.23
N PRO A 275 -16.26 -4.96 -14.44
CA PRO A 275 -17.62 -5.04 -14.98
C PRO A 275 -18.61 -5.77 -14.06
N GLU A 276 -18.15 -6.82 -13.38
CA GLU A 276 -18.94 -7.62 -12.44
C GLU A 276 -19.32 -6.86 -11.16
N LEU A 277 -18.66 -5.73 -10.87
CA LEU A 277 -18.94 -4.86 -9.72
C LEU A 277 -19.75 -3.61 -10.09
N VAL A 278 -20.15 -3.48 -11.35
CA VAL A 278 -21.03 -2.41 -11.85
C VAL A 278 -22.42 -2.98 -12.07
N ASP A 279 -23.42 -2.33 -11.47
CA ASP A 279 -24.84 -2.67 -11.63
C ASP A 279 -25.59 -1.34 -11.84
N ASP A 280 -26.19 -1.15 -13.01
CA ASP A 280 -26.78 0.15 -13.39
C ASP A 280 -27.89 0.62 -12.43
N GLU A 281 -28.54 -0.28 -11.69
CA GLU A 281 -29.62 0.05 -10.76
C GLU A 281 -29.13 0.16 -9.31
N LYS A 282 -28.28 -0.78 -8.87
CA LYS A 282 -27.85 -0.90 -7.46
C LYS A 282 -26.51 -0.25 -7.17
N ARG A 283 -25.63 -0.19 -8.16
CA ARG A 283 -24.25 0.30 -8.01
C ARG A 283 -23.73 0.81 -9.35
N PRO A 284 -24.25 1.96 -9.83
CA PRO A 284 -23.84 2.50 -11.11
C PRO A 284 -22.34 2.80 -11.10
N ARG A 285 -21.74 2.82 -12.28
CA ARG A 285 -20.31 3.10 -12.45
C ARG A 285 -19.93 4.42 -11.76
N GLN A 286 -19.03 4.34 -10.78
CA GLN A 286 -18.59 5.50 -9.98
C GLN A 286 -17.33 6.16 -10.55
N TYR A 287 -16.58 5.47 -11.40
CA TYR A 287 -15.31 5.95 -11.95
C TYR A 287 -15.26 5.76 -13.47
N ALA A 288 -14.80 6.79 -14.17
CA ALA A 288 -14.57 6.76 -15.60
C ALA A 288 -13.35 5.90 -15.94
N LYS A 289 -13.38 5.27 -17.12
CA LYS A 289 -12.24 4.59 -17.71
C LYS A 289 -11.14 5.59 -18.06
N MET A 290 -9.88 5.23 -17.78
CA MET A 290 -8.73 6.05 -18.15
C MET A 290 -7.47 5.21 -18.35
N LYS A 291 -6.44 5.75 -19.02
CA LYS A 291 -5.12 5.11 -19.03
C LYS A 291 -4.37 5.37 -17.74
N ILE A 292 -3.61 4.38 -17.27
CA ILE A 292 -2.83 4.48 -16.03
C ILE A 292 -1.74 5.56 -16.16
N LYS A 293 -1.08 5.70 -17.30
CA LYS A 293 -0.10 6.78 -17.51
C LYS A 293 -0.72 8.18 -17.42
N ASP A 294 -1.97 8.34 -17.82
CA ASP A 294 -2.69 9.60 -17.73
C ASP A 294 -3.07 9.88 -16.27
N TYR A 295 -3.45 8.83 -15.52
CA TYR A 295 -3.65 8.90 -14.06
C TYR A 295 -2.37 9.33 -13.34
N LEU A 296 -1.23 8.67 -13.64
CA LEU A 296 0.07 8.96 -13.04
C LEU A 296 0.55 10.38 -13.40
N SER A 297 0.30 10.85 -14.62
CA SER A 297 0.63 12.21 -15.02
C SER A 297 -0.18 13.24 -14.24
N GLY A 298 -1.48 13.02 -14.07
CA GLY A 298 -2.33 13.83 -13.20
C GLY A 298 -1.92 13.76 -11.73
N PHE A 299 -1.34 12.63 -11.29
CA PHE A 299 -0.93 12.40 -9.90
C PHE A 299 0.12 13.40 -9.45
N TYR A 300 1.17 13.62 -10.24
CA TYR A 300 2.20 14.59 -9.88
C TYR A 300 1.65 16.02 -9.78
N GLU A 301 0.76 16.41 -10.69
CA GLU A 301 0.20 17.77 -10.74
C GLU A 301 -0.81 18.01 -9.58
N THR A 302 -1.69 17.05 -9.32
CA THR A 302 -2.67 17.13 -8.22
C THR A 302 -1.98 17.02 -6.87
N PHE A 303 -1.00 16.12 -6.71
CA PHE A 303 -0.17 16.02 -5.52
C PHE A 303 0.48 17.37 -5.24
N ALA A 304 1.11 18.01 -6.23
CA ALA A 304 1.71 19.35 -6.08
C ALA A 304 0.70 20.40 -5.58
N ARG A 305 -0.56 20.35 -6.04
CA ARG A 305 -1.65 21.24 -5.63
C ARG A 305 -2.36 20.84 -4.33
N GLY A 306 -2.06 19.66 -3.77
CA GLY A 306 -2.76 19.11 -2.61
C GLY A 306 -4.17 18.58 -2.91
N THR A 307 -4.47 18.30 -4.18
CA THR A 307 -5.71 17.65 -4.61
C THR A 307 -5.47 16.18 -4.96
N ARG A 308 -6.53 15.40 -5.22
CA ARG A 308 -6.43 13.97 -5.55
C ARG A 308 -6.90 13.70 -6.98
N VAL A 309 -6.14 12.93 -7.75
CA VAL A 309 -6.52 12.53 -9.12
C VAL A 309 -7.75 11.66 -9.14
N ILE A 310 -7.94 10.79 -8.14
CA ILE A 310 -9.13 9.94 -8.10
C ILE A 310 -10.44 10.75 -8.17
N ASN A 311 -10.43 12.00 -7.68
CA ASN A 311 -11.58 12.90 -7.78
C ASN A 311 -11.85 13.41 -9.20
N THR A 312 -10.83 13.45 -10.08
CA THR A 312 -10.99 13.89 -11.48
C THR A 312 -11.59 12.81 -12.37
N VAL A 313 -11.56 11.55 -11.92
CA VAL A 313 -12.13 10.40 -12.63
C VAL A 313 -13.37 9.84 -11.97
N LYS A 314 -13.73 10.35 -10.80
CA LYS A 314 -14.99 10.06 -10.16
C LYS A 314 -16.13 10.68 -10.97
N MET A 315 -17.09 9.85 -11.36
CA MET A 315 -18.30 10.29 -12.06
C MET A 315 -19.20 10.98 -11.04
N SER A 316 -19.69 12.17 -11.37
CA SER A 316 -20.72 12.86 -10.58
C SER A 316 -22.02 12.07 -10.62
N GLU A 317 -22.70 11.95 -9.48
CA GLU A 317 -24.14 11.63 -9.44
C GLU A 317 -24.95 12.69 -10.21
#